data_AF-A0A381F7C9-F1
#
_entry.id   AF-A0A381F7C9-F1
#
_cell.length_a   1.000
_cell.length_b   1.000
_cell.length_c   1.000
_cell.angle_alpha   90.00
_cell.angle_beta   90.00
_cell.angle_gamma   90.00
#
_symmetry.space_group_name_H-M   'P 1'
#
loop_
_entity.id
_entity.type
_entity.pdbx_description
1 polymer ?
#
loop_
_entity_poly.entity_id
_entity_poly.type
_entity_poly.pdbx_seq_one_letter_code
_entity_poly.pdbx_strand_id
1 'polypeptide(L)'
;MEKIIFSCLVLIFTNTFAQGTVGTPTTEGFLEKVFINGLGTSYKYEEISGSAYINKNFQTSIIAKDYAPIEARYNTYADQIEFQQNNNIYILPKEDKFSRIKFSKSNEILVLLTINEKLGYFFELYKADSRSLLKKVSTKVNVPEKSKNSYASDDTSPSFVTTNTYFIGIGENFFEVPNKRKRIYDLFPEKKKELESKVKLNNIDINSDAGLIKLLTFL
;
A
#
# COMPACT_ATOMS: atom_id res chain seq x y z
N MET A 1 -32.96 37.10 -61.76
CA MET A 1 -32.86 35.92 -60.88
C MET A 1 -31.45 35.91 -60.31
N GLU A 2 -31.24 36.52 -59.16
CA GLU A 2 -29.93 36.49 -58.50
C GLU A 2 -30.03 35.65 -57.23
N LYS A 3 -29.26 34.56 -57.19
CA LYS A 3 -29.27 33.59 -56.10
C LYS A 3 -28.29 34.05 -55.04
N ILE A 4 -28.83 34.30 -53.84
CA ILE A 4 -28.09 34.48 -52.61
C ILE A 4 -27.44 33.14 -52.24
N ILE A 5 -26.12 33.10 -52.07
CA ILE A 5 -25.42 31.97 -51.45
C ILE A 5 -24.86 32.45 -50.12
N PHE A 6 -25.56 32.10 -49.04
CA PHE A 6 -25.11 32.33 -47.68
C PHE A 6 -24.20 31.15 -47.29
N SER A 7 -22.88 31.39 -47.24
CA SER A 7 -21.92 30.38 -46.81
C SER A 7 -21.95 30.28 -45.29
N CYS A 8 -22.47 29.16 -44.78
CA CYS A 8 -22.54 28.89 -43.35
C CYS A 8 -21.21 28.32 -42.87
N LEU A 9 -20.41 29.13 -42.18
CA LEU A 9 -19.15 28.73 -41.56
C LEU A 9 -19.45 27.88 -40.32
N VAL A 10 -19.36 26.56 -40.44
CA VAL A 10 -19.52 25.63 -39.30
C VAL A 10 -18.19 25.57 -38.53
N LEU A 11 -18.15 26.23 -37.36
CA LEU A 11 -17.06 26.10 -36.39
C LEU A 11 -17.19 24.77 -35.65
N ILE A 12 -16.35 23.79 -36.00
CA ILE A 12 -16.24 22.52 -35.27
C ILE A 12 -15.38 22.79 -34.03
N PHE A 13 -16.01 22.85 -32.85
CA PHE A 13 -15.31 22.83 -31.57
C PHE A 13 -14.82 21.41 -31.28
N THR A 14 -13.55 21.13 -31.55
CA THR A 14 -12.90 19.91 -31.04
C THR A 14 -12.57 20.12 -29.57
N ASN A 15 -13.30 19.44 -28.67
CA ASN A 15 -12.89 19.32 -27.27
C ASN A 15 -11.61 18.48 -27.22
N THR A 16 -10.46 19.13 -27.11
CA THR A 16 -9.20 18.48 -26.79
C THR A 16 -9.25 18.08 -25.32
N PHE A 17 -9.55 16.82 -25.03
CA PHE A 17 -9.25 16.25 -23.72
C PHE A 17 -7.73 16.20 -23.57
N ALA A 18 -7.16 17.08 -22.75
CA ALA A 18 -5.79 16.95 -22.32
C ALA A 18 -5.67 15.68 -21.47
N GLN A 19 -5.19 14.59 -22.06
CA GLN A 19 -4.78 13.41 -21.31
C GLN A 19 -3.48 13.74 -20.59
N GLY A 20 -3.58 14.28 -19.38
CA GLY A 20 -2.43 14.40 -18.50
C GLY A 20 -1.95 13.01 -18.12
N THR A 21 -0.73 12.65 -18.50
CA THR A 21 -0.06 11.46 -17.97
C THR A 21 0.13 11.66 -16.47
N VAL A 22 -0.42 10.76 -15.66
CA VAL A 22 -0.12 10.71 -14.23
C VAL A 22 1.18 9.92 -14.07
N GLY A 23 2.03 10.31 -13.12
CA GLY A 23 3.22 9.54 -12.77
C GLY A 23 4.41 9.71 -13.71
N THR A 24 5.56 9.22 -13.25
CA THR A 24 6.80 9.24 -14.01
C THR A 24 6.92 7.97 -14.84
N PRO A 25 7.12 8.04 -16.17
CA PRO A 25 7.37 6.85 -16.98
C PRO A 25 8.65 6.16 -16.52
N THR A 26 8.62 4.84 -16.45
CA THR A 26 9.80 4.04 -16.10
C THR A 26 10.03 2.98 -17.17
N THR A 27 11.30 2.71 -17.46
CA THR A 27 11.66 1.61 -18.37
C THR A 27 11.30 0.29 -17.70
N GLU A 28 10.55 -0.55 -18.41
CA GLU A 28 10.23 -1.91 -17.95
C GLU A 28 11.50 -2.66 -17.53
N GLY A 29 11.52 -3.17 -16.30
CA GLY A 29 12.67 -3.87 -15.71
C GLY A 29 13.65 -3.02 -14.89
N PHE A 30 13.49 -1.70 -14.80
CA PHE A 30 14.24 -0.87 -13.84
C PHE A 30 13.62 -0.90 -12.43
N LEU A 31 12.28 -0.87 -12.34
CA LEU A 31 11.55 -0.90 -11.06
C LEU A 31 11.78 -2.19 -10.26
N GLU A 32 11.98 -3.30 -10.98
CA GLU A 32 11.97 -4.65 -10.41
C GLU A 32 13.38 -5.20 -10.18
N LYS A 33 14.32 -4.34 -9.77
CA LYS A 33 15.68 -4.74 -9.41
C LYS A 33 16.05 -4.25 -8.01
N VAL A 34 16.79 -5.08 -7.28
CA VAL A 34 17.39 -4.73 -5.99
C VAL A 34 18.89 -4.96 -6.08
N PHE A 35 19.69 -3.95 -5.69
CA PHE A 35 21.10 -4.16 -5.41
C PHE A 35 21.27 -4.67 -3.96
N ILE A 36 21.91 -5.82 -3.80
CA ILE A 36 22.13 -6.44 -2.50
C ILE A 36 23.59 -6.26 -2.11
N ASN A 37 23.86 -5.29 -1.23
CA ASN A 37 25.22 -4.98 -0.76
C ASN A 37 25.98 -6.21 -0.24
N GLY A 38 25.31 -7.09 0.52
CA GLY A 38 25.92 -8.31 1.07
C GLY A 38 26.37 -9.34 0.04
N LEU A 39 25.85 -9.26 -1.19
CA LEU A 39 26.19 -10.15 -2.31
C LEU A 39 26.94 -9.41 -3.44
N GLY A 40 27.08 -8.08 -3.35
CA GLY A 40 27.78 -7.25 -4.33
C GLY A 40 27.18 -7.24 -5.73
N THR A 41 25.90 -7.65 -5.87
CA THR A 41 25.24 -7.79 -7.18
C THR A 41 23.77 -7.36 -7.13
N SER A 42 23.20 -7.13 -8.32
CA SER A 42 21.77 -6.84 -8.49
C SER A 42 21.00 -8.10 -8.81
N TYR A 43 19.82 -8.24 -8.22
CA TYR A 43 18.84 -9.28 -8.52
C TYR A 43 17.58 -8.64 -9.07
N LYS A 44 16.99 -9.27 -10.09
CA LYS A 44 15.59 -8.99 -10.45
C LYS A 44 14.68 -9.53 -9.35
N TYR A 45 13.52 -8.92 -9.16
CA TYR A 45 12.57 -9.39 -8.15
C TYR A 45 12.15 -10.85 -8.37
N GLU A 46 12.10 -11.30 -9.63
CA GLU A 46 11.75 -12.68 -9.98
C GLU A 46 12.85 -13.71 -9.62
N GLU A 47 14.08 -13.24 -9.38
CA GLU A 47 15.21 -14.06 -8.94
C GLU A 47 15.28 -14.16 -7.40
N ILE A 48 14.47 -13.39 -6.68
CA ILE A 48 14.39 -13.37 -5.22
C ILE A 48 13.17 -14.18 -4.78
N SER A 49 13.37 -15.15 -3.89
CA SER A 49 12.27 -15.97 -3.39
C SER A 49 11.25 -15.12 -2.60
N GLY A 50 9.95 -15.42 -2.73
CA GLY A 50 8.88 -14.61 -2.13
C GLY A 50 8.35 -13.53 -3.09
N SER A 51 7.88 -12.40 -2.56
CA SER A 51 7.36 -11.30 -3.38
C SER A 51 7.58 -9.93 -2.76
N ALA A 52 7.91 -8.95 -3.60
CA ALA A 52 7.91 -7.52 -3.26
C ALA A 52 6.50 -6.90 -3.26
N TYR A 53 5.49 -7.66 -3.70
CA TYR A 53 4.13 -7.18 -3.89
C TYR A 53 3.15 -7.91 -2.97
N ILE A 54 2.07 -7.22 -2.57
CA ILE A 54 0.91 -7.88 -1.95
C ILE A 54 0.23 -8.80 -2.95
N ASN A 55 0.03 -8.29 -4.17
CA ASN A 55 -0.47 -9.02 -5.32
C ASN A 55 0.46 -8.75 -6.50
N LYS A 56 1.05 -9.80 -7.07
CA LYS A 56 1.97 -9.66 -8.22
C LYS A 56 1.24 -9.09 -9.45
N ASN A 57 -0.03 -9.43 -9.61
CA ASN A 57 -0.84 -9.03 -10.74
C ASN A 57 -1.45 -7.64 -10.51
N PHE A 58 -1.54 -6.85 -11.57
CA PHE A 58 -2.29 -5.61 -11.55
C PHE A 58 -3.80 -5.89 -11.36
N GLN A 59 -4.45 -4.98 -10.64
CA GLN A 59 -5.87 -5.06 -10.32
C GLN A 59 -6.54 -3.72 -10.57
N THR A 60 -7.77 -3.77 -11.07
CA THR A 60 -8.59 -2.58 -11.28
C THR A 60 -8.78 -1.79 -9.99
N SER A 61 -8.36 -0.53 -10.01
CA SER A 61 -8.23 0.32 -8.84
C SER A 61 -8.72 1.74 -9.12
N ILE A 62 -9.31 2.36 -8.11
CA ILE A 62 -9.71 3.78 -8.13
C ILE A 62 -8.69 4.53 -7.30
N ILE A 63 -7.86 5.36 -7.94
CA ILE A 63 -6.76 6.09 -7.29
C ILE A 63 -7.13 7.50 -6.83
N ALA A 64 -8.24 8.04 -7.33
CA ALA A 64 -8.76 9.37 -7.02
C ALA A 64 -10.21 9.47 -7.50
N LYS A 65 -11.01 10.36 -6.91
CA LYS A 65 -12.45 10.49 -7.16
C LYS A 65 -12.80 10.80 -8.62
N ASP A 66 -11.97 11.62 -9.28
CA ASP A 66 -12.26 12.16 -10.62
C ASP A 66 -11.43 11.47 -11.72
N TYR A 67 -10.81 10.33 -11.41
CA TYR A 67 -10.01 9.56 -12.34
C TYR A 67 -10.73 8.28 -12.75
N ALA A 68 -10.59 7.92 -14.03
CA ALA A 68 -11.02 6.60 -14.50
C ALA A 68 -10.28 5.50 -13.72
N PRO A 69 -10.92 4.34 -13.48
CA PRO A 69 -10.23 3.19 -12.90
C PRO A 69 -9.01 2.79 -13.73
N ILE A 70 -7.92 2.42 -13.05
CA ILE A 70 -6.67 1.97 -13.67
C ILE A 70 -6.25 0.62 -13.11
N GLU A 71 -5.43 -0.11 -13.86
CA GLU A 71 -4.81 -1.35 -13.39
C GLU A 71 -3.58 -1.00 -12.54
N ALA A 72 -3.66 -1.25 -11.23
CA ALA A 72 -2.62 -0.91 -10.27
C ALA A 72 -2.23 -2.08 -9.36
N ARG A 73 -1.05 -2.03 -8.76
CA ARG A 73 -0.57 -2.95 -7.72
C ARG A 73 0.26 -2.22 -6.68
N TYR A 74 0.36 -2.79 -5.49
CA TYR A 74 1.14 -2.22 -4.39
C TYR A 74 2.45 -3.00 -4.18
N ASN A 75 3.56 -2.30 -4.36
CA ASN A 75 4.92 -2.75 -4.06
C ASN A 75 5.25 -2.43 -2.60
N THR A 76 5.23 -3.42 -1.73
CA THR A 76 5.50 -3.28 -0.28
C THR A 76 6.97 -3.21 0.04
N TYR A 77 7.85 -3.55 -0.91
CA TYR A 77 9.29 -3.34 -0.76
C TYR A 77 9.67 -1.88 -0.98
N ALA A 78 9.20 -1.29 -2.08
CA ALA A 78 9.47 0.11 -2.43
C ALA A 78 8.49 1.12 -1.77
N ASP A 79 7.40 0.63 -1.18
CA ASP A 79 6.28 1.45 -0.69
C ASP A 79 5.70 2.37 -1.77
N GLN A 80 5.36 1.76 -2.91
CA GLN A 80 4.91 2.44 -4.13
C GLN A 80 3.66 1.78 -4.72
N ILE A 81 2.76 2.61 -5.27
CA ILE A 81 1.68 2.14 -6.15
C ILE A 81 2.19 2.21 -7.58
N GLU A 82 2.23 1.06 -8.24
CA GLU A 82 2.56 0.93 -9.64
C GLU A 82 1.27 0.78 -10.44
N PHE A 83 1.19 1.39 -11.62
CA PHE A 83 0.06 1.22 -12.51
C PHE A 83 0.45 1.13 -13.97
N GLN A 84 -0.38 0.46 -14.76
CA GLN A 84 -0.16 0.26 -16.18
C GLN A 84 -0.91 1.32 -17.00
N GLN A 85 -0.20 1.94 -17.96
CA GLN A 85 -0.79 2.80 -18.98
C GLN A 85 0.00 2.63 -20.29
N ASN A 86 -0.68 2.42 -21.41
CA ASN A 86 -0.05 2.27 -22.73
C ASN A 86 1.14 1.28 -22.74
N ASN A 87 0.96 0.11 -22.13
CA ASN A 87 1.98 -0.94 -21.96
C ASN A 87 3.26 -0.50 -21.23
N ASN A 88 3.20 0.55 -20.43
CA ASN A 88 4.30 0.97 -19.56
C ASN A 88 3.82 0.95 -18.10
N ILE A 89 4.77 0.74 -17.18
CA ILE A 89 4.54 0.81 -15.74
C ILE A 89 4.98 2.19 -15.23
N TYR A 90 4.10 2.83 -14.47
CA TYR A 90 4.31 4.14 -13.85
C TYR A 90 4.20 4.02 -12.34
N ILE A 91 4.90 4.90 -11.62
CA ILE A 91 4.72 5.08 -10.18
C ILE A 91 3.71 6.20 -9.94
N LEU A 92 2.71 5.93 -9.12
CA LEU A 92 1.76 6.93 -8.66
C LEU A 92 2.47 7.92 -7.72
N PRO A 93 2.42 9.24 -7.99
CA PRO A 93 3.01 10.24 -7.10
C PRO A 93 2.39 10.19 -5.71
N LYS A 94 3.22 10.35 -4.67
CA LYS A 94 2.77 10.47 -3.27
C LYS A 94 2.24 11.89 -3.01
N GLU A 95 1.06 12.18 -3.55
CA GLU A 95 0.35 13.47 -3.43
C GLU A 95 -1.02 13.29 -2.77
N ASP A 96 -1.53 14.33 -2.11
CA ASP A 96 -2.81 14.30 -1.39
C ASP A 96 -4.00 13.86 -2.27
N LYS A 97 -4.00 14.26 -3.55
CA LYS A 97 -5.04 13.87 -4.51
C LYS A 97 -5.07 12.36 -4.81
N PHE A 98 -3.95 11.67 -4.59
CA PHE A 98 -3.78 10.22 -4.75
C PHE A 98 -3.66 9.51 -3.41
N SER A 99 -4.09 10.16 -2.32
CA SER A 99 -3.91 9.63 -0.97
C SER A 99 -4.83 8.46 -0.63
N ARG A 100 -5.79 8.10 -1.49
CA ARG A 100 -6.73 7.01 -1.22
C ARG A 100 -6.94 6.16 -2.46
N ILE A 101 -6.46 4.92 -2.39
CA ILE A 101 -6.54 3.95 -3.48
C ILE A 101 -7.47 2.82 -3.04
N LYS A 102 -8.51 2.54 -3.84
CA LYS A 102 -9.42 1.41 -3.60
C LYS A 102 -9.22 0.35 -4.68
N PHE A 103 -8.88 -0.88 -4.26
CA PHE A 103 -8.84 -2.04 -5.15
C PHE A 103 -10.25 -2.61 -5.32
N SER A 104 -10.76 -2.63 -6.55
CA SER A 104 -12.17 -2.88 -6.82
C SER A 104 -12.60 -4.32 -6.47
N LYS A 105 -11.73 -5.30 -6.73
CA LYS A 105 -12.03 -6.73 -6.53
C LYS A 105 -12.02 -7.13 -5.05
N SER A 106 -11.02 -6.70 -4.29
CA SER A 106 -10.87 -7.05 -2.87
C SER A 106 -11.58 -6.09 -1.93
N ASN A 107 -12.00 -4.91 -2.41
CA ASN A 107 -12.44 -3.77 -1.61
C ASN A 107 -11.39 -3.27 -0.60
N GLU A 108 -10.12 -3.67 -0.75
CA GLU A 108 -9.04 -3.15 0.06
C GLU A 108 -8.80 -1.67 -0.24
N ILE A 109 -8.53 -0.90 0.80
CA ILE A 109 -8.26 0.52 0.72
C ILE A 109 -6.85 0.77 1.24
N LEU A 110 -6.01 1.37 0.40
CA LEU A 110 -4.75 1.97 0.81
C LEU A 110 -4.93 3.46 1.02
N VAL A 111 -4.35 3.97 2.10
CA VAL A 111 -4.26 5.40 2.41
C VAL A 111 -2.81 5.84 2.52
N LEU A 112 -2.48 6.97 1.93
CA LEU A 112 -1.19 7.65 2.08
C LEU A 112 -1.27 8.57 3.28
N LEU A 113 -0.45 8.32 4.30
CA LEU A 113 -0.44 9.09 5.54
C LEU A 113 0.98 9.34 6.02
N THR A 114 1.16 10.41 6.78
CA THR A 114 2.38 10.65 7.56
C THR A 114 2.14 10.21 8.99
N ILE A 115 2.83 9.15 9.43
CA ILE A 115 2.80 8.66 10.81
C ILE A 115 4.23 8.65 11.33
N ASN A 116 4.47 9.27 12.49
CA ASN A 116 5.81 9.40 13.08
C ASN A 116 6.83 9.99 12.08
N GLU A 117 6.46 11.11 11.44
CA GLU A 117 7.26 11.84 10.44
C GLU A 117 7.60 11.05 9.17
N LYS A 118 6.97 9.89 8.96
CA LYS A 118 7.21 9.03 7.80
C LYS A 118 5.95 8.93 6.94
N LEU A 119 6.06 9.43 5.71
CA LEU A 119 5.03 9.30 4.68
C LEU A 119 5.04 7.89 4.08
N GLY A 120 3.89 7.21 4.07
CA GLY A 120 3.78 5.90 3.44
C GLY A 120 2.36 5.41 3.26
N TYR A 121 2.21 4.28 2.55
CA TYR A 121 0.91 3.66 2.33
C TYR A 121 0.53 2.70 3.48
N PHE A 122 -0.73 2.72 3.88
CA PHE A 122 -1.29 1.86 4.92
C PHE A 122 -2.61 1.27 4.45
N PHE A 123 -2.86 0.01 4.74
CA PHE A 123 -4.19 -0.57 4.59
C PHE A 123 -5.13 -0.01 5.65
N GLU A 124 -6.23 0.59 5.25
CA GLU A 124 -7.31 1.03 6.14
C GLU A 124 -8.23 -0.15 6.42
N LEU A 125 -7.99 -0.85 7.53
CA LEU A 125 -8.74 -2.03 7.92
C LEU A 125 -10.08 -1.68 8.57
N TYR A 126 -10.14 -0.52 9.22
CA TYR A 126 -11.34 -0.01 9.87
C TYR A 126 -11.26 1.51 9.98
N LYS A 127 -12.40 2.17 9.79
CA LYS A 127 -12.57 3.60 10.04
C LYS A 127 -14.03 3.86 10.42
N ALA A 128 -14.24 4.41 11.62
CA ALA A 128 -15.54 4.87 12.08
C ALA A 128 -15.36 5.96 13.14
N ASP A 129 -16.16 7.02 13.06
CA ASP A 129 -16.04 8.19 13.93
C ASP A 129 -14.60 8.73 13.94
N SER A 130 -14.02 8.94 15.11
CA SER A 130 -12.62 9.32 15.32
C SER A 130 -11.68 8.12 15.46
N ARG A 131 -12.09 6.89 15.11
CA ARG A 131 -11.30 5.67 15.33
C ARG A 131 -10.92 5.03 14.00
N SER A 132 -9.67 4.59 13.89
CA SER A 132 -9.22 3.82 12.72
C SER A 132 -8.24 2.74 13.10
N LEU A 133 -8.25 1.63 12.35
CA LEU A 133 -7.19 0.63 12.38
C LEU A 133 -6.48 0.64 11.04
N LEU A 134 -5.17 0.88 11.08
CA LEU A 134 -4.31 0.86 9.91
C LEU A 134 -3.32 -0.30 10.01
N LYS A 135 -2.97 -0.90 8.86
CA LYS A 135 -1.93 -1.92 8.73
C LYS A 135 -0.90 -1.49 7.70
N LYS A 136 0.33 -1.25 8.14
CA LYS A 136 1.49 -1.11 7.27
C LYS A 136 2.04 -2.49 6.94
N VAL A 137 2.06 -2.82 5.65
CA VAL A 137 2.79 -4.00 5.16
C VAL A 137 4.09 -3.52 4.54
N SER A 138 5.21 -4.05 5.04
CA SER A 138 6.56 -3.69 4.61
C SER A 138 7.33 -4.94 4.26
N THR A 139 7.98 -4.95 3.10
CA THR A 139 8.83 -6.06 2.65
C THR A 139 10.28 -5.64 2.68
N LYS A 140 11.16 -6.54 3.12
CA LYS A 140 12.62 -6.36 3.09
C LYS A 140 13.26 -7.56 2.39
N VAL A 141 14.44 -7.35 1.84
CA VAL A 141 15.27 -8.47 1.35
C VAL A 141 16.08 -9.01 2.52
N ASN A 142 15.88 -10.29 2.81
CA ASN A 142 16.70 -11.09 3.70
C ASN A 142 17.77 -11.81 2.89
N VAL A 143 19.01 -11.67 3.32
CA VAL A 143 20.18 -12.31 2.71
C VAL A 143 20.66 -13.37 3.69
N PRO A 144 20.64 -14.66 3.34
CA PRO A 144 21.15 -15.71 4.21
C PRO A 144 22.64 -15.48 4.50
N GLU A 145 23.05 -15.62 5.77
CA GLU A 145 24.47 -15.71 6.09
C GLU A 145 25.04 -17.01 5.54
N LYS A 146 26.20 -16.96 4.88
CA LYS A 146 26.90 -18.18 4.45
C LYS A 146 27.21 -19.05 5.67
N SER A 147 26.81 -20.32 5.61
CA SER A 147 27.18 -21.31 6.62
C SER A 147 28.70 -21.41 6.70
N LYS A 148 29.28 -21.35 7.90
CA LYS A 148 30.73 -21.55 8.12
C LYS A 148 31.18 -23.01 7.88
N ASN A 149 30.23 -23.93 7.70
CA ASN A 149 30.51 -25.36 7.57
C ASN A 149 30.36 -25.81 6.12
N SER A 150 31.44 -26.36 5.54
CA SER A 150 31.58 -26.81 4.15
C SER A 150 30.68 -27.97 3.70
N TYR A 151 29.74 -28.42 4.53
CA TYR A 151 28.82 -29.53 4.27
C TYR A 151 27.35 -29.10 4.14
N ALA A 152 27.03 -27.84 4.44
CA ALA A 152 25.70 -27.32 4.17
C ALA A 152 25.64 -26.86 2.71
N SER A 153 24.61 -27.27 1.98
CA SER A 153 24.29 -26.70 0.67
C SER A 153 24.16 -25.18 0.85
N ASP A 154 25.01 -24.40 0.18
CA ASP A 154 25.00 -22.93 0.20
C ASP A 154 23.73 -22.40 -0.51
N ASP A 155 22.55 -22.60 0.09
CA ASP A 155 21.35 -21.88 -0.36
C ASP A 155 21.46 -20.43 0.14
N THR A 156 22.21 -19.67 -0.64
CA THR A 156 22.53 -18.25 -0.42
C THR A 156 21.52 -17.33 -1.12
N SER A 157 20.41 -17.90 -1.59
CA SER A 157 19.42 -17.19 -2.38
C SER A 157 18.71 -16.14 -1.53
N PRO A 158 18.68 -14.86 -1.96
CA PRO A 158 17.94 -13.84 -1.24
C PRO A 158 16.44 -14.14 -1.21
N SER A 159 15.76 -13.62 -0.19
CA SER A 159 14.31 -13.78 0.00
C SER A 159 13.64 -12.46 0.36
N PHE A 160 12.42 -12.24 -0.11
CA PHE A 160 11.55 -11.18 0.35
C PHE A 160 10.82 -11.63 1.62
N VAL A 161 11.00 -10.89 2.70
CA VAL A 161 10.37 -11.12 4.00
C VAL A 161 9.43 -9.96 4.30
N THR A 162 8.16 -10.30 4.52
CA THR A 162 7.10 -9.32 4.76
C THR A 162 6.76 -9.24 6.24
N THR A 163 6.59 -8.02 6.74
CA THR A 163 6.22 -7.72 8.12
C THR A 163 5.01 -6.80 8.15
N ASN A 164 4.14 -6.99 9.16
CA ASN A 164 2.95 -6.17 9.36
C ASN A 164 3.09 -5.36 10.66
N THR A 165 2.97 -4.04 10.54
CA THR A 165 2.88 -3.12 11.68
C THR A 165 1.48 -2.51 11.70
N TYR A 166 0.87 -2.41 12.88
CA TYR A 166 -0.48 -1.90 13.02
C TYR A 166 -0.47 -0.57 13.74
N PHE A 167 -1.41 0.31 13.40
CA PHE A 167 -1.58 1.60 14.03
C PHE A 167 -3.05 1.80 14.40
N ILE A 168 -3.29 2.27 15.63
CA ILE A 168 -4.62 2.68 16.09
C ILE A 168 -4.69 4.20 15.99
N GLY A 169 -5.62 4.70 15.19
CA GLY A 169 -5.92 6.13 15.09
C GLY A 169 -7.02 6.53 16.07
N ILE A 170 -6.81 7.62 16.80
CA ILE A 170 -7.79 8.33 17.64
C ILE A 170 -7.75 9.82 17.29
N GLY A 171 -8.74 10.28 16.54
CA GLY A 171 -8.71 11.58 15.88
C GLY A 171 -7.53 11.64 14.92
N GLU A 172 -6.67 12.65 15.09
CA GLU A 172 -5.45 12.83 14.29
C GLU A 172 -4.22 12.09 14.86
N ASN A 173 -4.34 11.46 16.04
CA ASN A 173 -3.23 10.78 16.68
C ASN A 173 -3.18 9.31 16.27
N PHE A 174 -1.99 8.81 15.92
CA PHE A 174 -1.76 7.41 15.58
C PHE A 174 -0.80 6.75 16.56
N PHE A 175 -1.22 5.63 17.14
CA PHE A 175 -0.42 4.84 18.08
C PHE A 175 0.01 3.53 17.42
N GLU A 176 1.31 3.28 17.35
CA GLU A 176 1.83 1.99 16.88
C GLU A 176 1.46 0.88 17.88
N VAL A 177 0.86 -0.20 17.38
CA VAL A 177 0.54 -1.36 18.19
C VAL A 177 1.83 -2.10 18.54
N PRO A 178 2.14 -2.30 19.84
CA PRO A 178 3.36 -2.97 20.24
C PRO A 178 3.45 -4.40 19.70
N ASN A 179 4.67 -4.83 19.34
CA ASN A 179 4.97 -6.21 18.93
C ASN A 179 4.42 -7.25 19.91
N LYS A 180 4.59 -6.97 21.22
CA LYS A 180 3.90 -7.74 22.27
C LYS A 180 2.45 -7.25 22.35
N ARG A 181 1.54 -7.93 21.65
CA ARG A 181 0.13 -7.51 21.51
C ARG A 181 -0.58 -7.22 22.83
N LYS A 182 -0.25 -7.92 23.92
CA LYS A 182 -0.81 -7.63 25.26
C LYS A 182 -0.52 -6.23 25.78
N ARG A 183 0.53 -5.55 25.28
CA ARG A 183 0.85 -4.16 25.63
C ARG A 183 -0.03 -3.14 24.92
N ILE A 184 -0.92 -3.56 24.03
CA ILE A 184 -1.89 -2.66 23.39
C ILE A 184 -2.73 -1.88 24.41
N TYR A 185 -3.02 -2.48 25.58
CA TYR A 185 -3.78 -1.81 26.64
C TYR A 185 -2.98 -0.71 27.35
N ASP A 186 -1.65 -0.75 27.28
CA ASP A 186 -0.79 0.29 27.85
C ASP A 186 -0.91 1.61 27.06
N LEU A 187 -1.41 1.56 25.81
CA LEU A 187 -1.72 2.75 25.01
C LEU A 187 -2.93 3.52 25.55
N PHE A 188 -3.79 2.86 26.35
CA PHE A 188 -5.04 3.43 26.88
C PHE A 188 -5.10 3.25 28.41
N PRO A 189 -4.25 3.94 29.18
CA PRO A 189 -4.07 3.68 30.61
C PRO A 189 -5.38 3.81 31.41
N GLU A 190 -6.24 4.77 31.06
CA GLU A 190 -7.52 5.01 31.73
C GLU A 190 -8.54 3.87 31.51
N LYS A 191 -8.49 3.21 30.34
CA LYS A 191 -9.41 2.12 29.97
C LYS A 191 -8.78 0.73 30.05
N LYS A 192 -7.52 0.62 30.46
CA LYS A 192 -6.73 -0.62 30.43
C LYS A 192 -7.46 -1.81 31.05
N LYS A 193 -7.92 -1.67 32.30
CA LYS A 193 -8.61 -2.76 33.01
C LYS A 193 -9.92 -3.16 32.31
N GLU A 194 -10.68 -2.17 31.85
CA GLU A 194 -11.94 -2.41 31.15
C GLU A 194 -11.72 -3.17 29.83
N LEU A 195 -10.73 -2.76 29.04
CA LEU A 195 -10.37 -3.40 27.78
C LEU A 195 -9.90 -4.84 28.00
N GLU A 196 -9.02 -5.08 28.98
CA GLU A 196 -8.56 -6.43 29.35
C GLU A 196 -9.74 -7.34 29.74
N SER A 197 -10.65 -6.84 30.56
CA SER A 197 -11.86 -7.56 30.96
C SER A 197 -12.77 -7.86 29.78
N LYS A 198 -13.05 -6.87 28.91
CA LYS A 198 -13.91 -7.04 27.74
C LYS A 198 -13.30 -8.01 26.72
N VAL A 199 -12.00 -7.93 26.45
CA VAL A 199 -11.30 -8.86 25.55
C VAL A 199 -11.40 -10.29 26.07
N LYS A 200 -11.15 -10.49 27.37
CA LYS A 200 -11.22 -11.81 28.00
C LYS A 200 -12.65 -12.37 27.98
N LEU A 201 -13.64 -11.56 28.38
CA LEU A 201 -15.05 -11.97 28.42
C LEU A 201 -15.58 -12.37 27.03
N ASN A 202 -15.14 -11.67 25.99
CA ASN A 202 -15.58 -11.89 24.61
C ASN A 202 -14.67 -12.81 23.80
N ASN A 203 -13.65 -13.43 24.42
CA ASN A 203 -12.64 -14.29 23.78
C ASN A 203 -12.03 -13.67 22.51
N ILE A 204 -11.64 -12.40 22.58
CA ILE A 204 -11.14 -11.66 21.41
C ILE A 204 -9.68 -11.99 21.16
N ASP A 205 -9.37 -12.47 19.95
CA ASP A 205 -7.99 -12.67 19.51
C ASP A 205 -7.36 -11.37 19.00
N ILE A 206 -6.68 -10.65 19.90
CA ILE A 206 -5.97 -9.40 19.61
C ILE A 206 -4.75 -9.56 18.69
N ASN A 207 -4.42 -10.78 18.24
CA ASN A 207 -3.39 -11.01 17.23
C ASN A 207 -3.95 -10.99 15.80
N SER A 208 -5.27 -11.04 15.65
CA SER A 208 -5.96 -11.02 14.36
C SER A 208 -6.45 -9.63 13.97
N ASP A 209 -6.57 -9.36 12.66
CA ASP A 209 -7.16 -8.12 12.14
C ASP A 209 -8.57 -7.91 12.73
N ALA A 210 -9.41 -8.95 12.73
CA ALA A 210 -10.78 -8.90 13.26
C ALA A 210 -10.83 -8.60 14.76
N GLY A 211 -9.93 -9.18 15.56
CA GLY A 211 -9.89 -8.94 17.00
C GLY A 211 -9.39 -7.55 17.36
N LEU A 212 -8.44 -7.01 16.59
CA LEU A 212 -8.03 -5.61 16.73
C LEU A 212 -9.18 -4.65 16.39
N ILE A 213 -9.93 -4.91 15.30
CA ILE A 213 -11.12 -4.12 14.95
C ILE A 213 -12.14 -4.19 16.09
N LYS A 214 -12.40 -5.37 16.65
CA LYS A 214 -13.35 -5.53 17.76
C LYS A 214 -12.88 -4.81 19.02
N LEU A 215 -11.58 -4.81 19.33
CA LEU A 215 -11.01 -4.04 20.43
C LEU A 215 -11.30 -2.54 20.28
N LEU A 216 -11.17 -1.99 19.07
CA LEU A 216 -11.45 -0.57 18.80
C LEU A 216 -12.90 -0.17 19.11
N THR A 217 -13.85 -1.09 19.01
CA THR A 217 -15.26 -0.80 19.34
C THR A 217 -15.49 -0.53 20.83
N PHE A 218 -14.54 -0.91 21.69
CA PHE A 218 -14.60 -0.68 23.14
C PHE A 218 -13.80 0.55 23.60
N LEU A 219 -13.03 1.16 22.70
CA LEU A 219 -12.39 2.45 22.91
C LEU A 219 -13.40 3.57 22.74
#